data_AF-A0AAP0J511-F1
#
_entry.id   AF-A0AAP0J511-F1
#
_cell.length_a   1.000
_cell.length_b   1.000
_cell.length_c   1.000
_cell.angle_alpha   90.00
_cell.angle_beta   90.00
_cell.angle_gamma   90.00
#
_symmetry.space_group_name_H-M   'P 1'
#
loop_
_entity.id
_entity.type
_entity.pdbx_description
1 polymer ?
#
loop_
_entity_poly.entity_id
_entity_poly.type
_entity_poly.pdbx_seq_one_letter_code
_entity_poly.pdbx_strand_id
1 'polypeptide(L)'
;MQIPGDMVVNAMIVAMVAHANQPSEFIYQIGSSATNPLKLSVFKDYLYNFFTKNPWIDNGGNPIRVGKSFALVKTEAIFHIYITMIFTLPLKVLQMMNVVLPFHPLHDKINYLNKKINTVLRFVELYKPYSLFKGIFDDRNFENLRMAMNQNEEEAKAFYCDLKCIDWEDYFTKIHLPGLVNHVLV
;
A
#
# COMPACT_ATOMS: atom_id res chain seq x y z
N MET A 1 3.70 -2.89 6.00
CA MET A 1 2.81 -3.57 6.97
C MET A 1 1.69 -4.28 6.22
N GLN A 2 2.05 -5.20 5.33
CA GLN A 2 1.10 -6.12 4.70
C GLN A 2 1.60 -7.53 4.99
N ILE A 3 0.65 -8.45 5.13
CA ILE A 3 0.83 -9.87 5.37
C ILE A 3 -0.47 -10.57 4.94
N PRO A 4 -0.41 -11.82 4.46
CA PRO A 4 -1.62 -12.63 4.26
C PRO A 4 -2.50 -12.68 5.51
N GLY A 5 -3.82 -12.59 5.33
CA GLY A 5 -4.77 -12.51 6.45
C GLY A 5 -4.84 -13.81 7.26
N ASP A 6 -4.71 -14.95 6.59
CA ASP A 6 -4.61 -16.29 7.20
C ASP A 6 -3.41 -16.40 8.14
N MET A 7 -2.25 -15.82 7.77
CA MET A 7 -1.08 -15.81 8.65
C MET A 7 -1.30 -14.97 9.90
N VAL A 8 -2.03 -13.84 9.80
CA VAL A 8 -2.40 -13.03 10.98
C VAL A 8 -3.28 -13.84 11.92
N VAL A 9 -4.29 -14.54 11.39
CA VAL A 9 -5.19 -15.37 12.19
C VAL A 9 -4.44 -16.52 12.87
N ASN A 10 -3.59 -17.24 12.13
CA ASN A 10 -2.78 -18.32 12.71
C ASN A 10 -1.85 -17.80 13.81
N ALA A 11 -1.20 -16.65 13.59
CA ALA A 11 -0.36 -16.02 14.59
C ALA A 11 -1.13 -15.60 15.85
N MET A 12 -2.36 -15.09 15.70
CA MET A 12 -3.25 -14.76 16.82
C MET A 12 -3.61 -16.01 17.63
N ILE A 13 -4.00 -17.11 16.96
CA ILE A 13 -4.33 -18.37 17.63
C ILE A 13 -3.12 -18.91 18.39
N VAL A 14 -1.94 -18.92 17.75
CA VAL A 14 -0.68 -19.34 18.38
C VAL A 14 -0.37 -18.53 19.63
N ALA A 15 -0.50 -17.21 19.58
CA ALA A 15 -0.30 -16.36 20.74
C ALA A 15 -1.32 -16.64 21.86
N MET A 16 -2.59 -16.85 21.51
CA MET A 16 -3.62 -17.19 22.49
C MET A 16 -3.35 -18.53 23.19
N VAL A 17 -2.93 -19.56 22.44
CA VAL A 17 -2.62 -20.87 23.00
C VAL A 17 -1.40 -20.80 23.92
N ALA A 18 -0.32 -20.15 23.47
CA ALA A 18 0.93 -20.06 24.24
C ALA A 18 0.76 -19.29 25.57
N HIS A 19 -0.17 -18.34 25.62
CA HIS A 19 -0.41 -17.50 26.80
C HIS A 19 -1.74 -17.77 27.51
N ALA A 20 -2.43 -18.86 27.18
CA ALA A 20 -3.76 -19.18 27.73
C ALA A 20 -3.83 -19.13 29.27
N ASN A 21 -2.72 -19.44 29.94
CA ASN A 21 -2.60 -19.47 31.41
C ASN A 21 -1.63 -18.42 31.97
N GLN A 22 -1.25 -17.40 31.20
CA GLN A 22 -0.29 -16.38 31.61
C GLN A 22 -0.99 -15.02 31.72
N PRO A 23 -1.15 -14.45 32.93
CA PRO A 23 -1.84 -13.17 33.12
C PRO A 23 -0.94 -11.95 32.75
N SER A 24 -0.13 -12.07 31.70
CA SER A 24 0.83 -11.04 31.26
C SER A 24 0.48 -10.52 29.89
N GLU A 25 0.83 -9.26 29.63
CA GLU A 25 0.68 -8.64 28.31
C GLU A 25 1.89 -8.97 27.44
N PHE A 26 1.63 -9.44 26.21
CA PHE A 26 2.66 -9.74 25.23
C PHE A 26 2.36 -8.97 23.94
N ILE A 27 3.41 -8.37 23.36
CA ILE A 27 3.31 -7.64 22.10
C ILE A 27 4.08 -8.40 21.03
N TYR A 28 3.34 -8.82 20.00
CA TYR A 28 3.87 -9.50 18.83
C TYR A 28 3.72 -8.62 17.59
N GLN A 29 4.85 -8.37 16.92
CA GLN A 29 4.87 -7.70 15.62
C GLN A 29 4.81 -8.77 14.52
N ILE A 30 3.78 -8.70 13.68
CA ILE A 30 3.51 -9.70 12.65
C ILE A 30 3.34 -8.99 11.30
N GLY A 31 4.15 -9.39 10.32
CA GLY A 31 4.07 -8.94 8.93
C GLY A 31 5.43 -8.62 8.32
N SER A 32 5.46 -7.78 7.29
CA SER A 32 6.73 -7.30 6.71
C SER A 32 7.62 -6.66 7.79
N SER A 33 8.73 -7.33 8.11
CA SER A 33 9.58 -7.09 9.28
C SER A 33 11.08 -7.09 8.92
N ALA A 34 11.94 -7.02 9.94
CA ALA A 34 13.40 -7.18 9.80
C ALA A 34 13.77 -8.51 9.13
N THR A 35 13.01 -9.55 9.41
CA THR A 35 13.25 -10.91 8.93
C THR A 35 12.83 -11.11 7.47
N ASN A 36 11.69 -10.53 7.06
CA ASN A 36 11.24 -10.57 5.66
C ASN A 36 10.65 -9.22 5.21
N PRO A 37 11.49 -8.25 4.83
CA PRO A 37 11.03 -6.89 4.53
C PRO A 37 10.43 -6.75 3.13
N LEU A 38 9.20 -6.23 3.06
CA LEU A 38 8.61 -5.71 1.83
C LEU A 38 9.01 -4.24 1.63
N LYS A 39 9.85 -3.98 0.62
CA LYS A 39 10.23 -2.60 0.25
C LYS A 39 9.17 -1.98 -0.66
N LEU A 40 8.76 -0.74 -0.36
CA LEU A 40 7.80 0.00 -1.18
C LEU A 40 8.28 0.16 -2.64
N SER A 41 9.59 0.31 -2.86
CA SER A 41 10.17 0.38 -4.20
C SER A 41 9.93 -0.90 -5.02
N VAL A 42 10.01 -2.06 -4.37
CA VAL A 42 9.82 -3.37 -5.01
C VAL A 42 8.32 -3.64 -5.21
N PHE A 43 7.49 -3.30 -4.21
CA PHE A 43 6.04 -3.39 -4.34
C PHE A 43 5.50 -2.56 -5.52
N LYS A 44 6.08 -1.37 -5.76
CA LYS A 44 5.78 -0.57 -6.94
C LYS A 44 6.06 -1.34 -8.25
N ASP A 45 7.14 -2.09 -8.33
CA ASP A 45 7.47 -2.86 -9.52
C ASP A 45 6.47 -3.98 -9.75
N TYR A 46 5.98 -4.62 -8.68
CA TYR A 46 4.88 -5.60 -8.76
C TYR A 46 3.60 -4.98 -9.32
N LEU A 47 3.19 -3.83 -8.80
CA LEU A 47 2.03 -3.09 -9.31
C LEU A 47 2.19 -2.73 -10.79
N TYR A 48 3.35 -2.16 -11.16
CA TYR A 48 3.63 -1.77 -12.53
C TYR A 48 3.57 -2.97 -13.47
N ASN A 49 4.27 -4.06 -13.15
CA ASN A 49 4.31 -5.26 -13.98
C ASN A 49 2.93 -5.90 -14.12
N PHE A 50 2.17 -5.98 -13.02
CA PHE A 50 0.83 -6.55 -13.01
C PHE A 50 -0.15 -5.76 -13.89
N PHE A 51 -0.26 -4.45 -13.67
CA PHE A 51 -1.22 -3.61 -14.42
C PHE A 51 -0.74 -3.25 -15.83
N THR A 52 0.55 -3.44 -16.16
CA THR A 52 1.00 -3.40 -17.55
C THR A 52 0.51 -4.62 -18.33
N LYS A 53 0.52 -5.80 -17.70
CA LYS A 53 0.01 -7.05 -18.30
C LYS A 53 -1.52 -7.14 -18.28
N ASN A 54 -2.15 -6.58 -17.24
CA ASN A 54 -3.59 -6.60 -17.00
C ASN A 54 -4.09 -5.16 -16.85
N PRO A 55 -4.17 -4.38 -17.94
CA PRO A 55 -4.57 -2.99 -17.86
C PRO A 55 -6.02 -2.86 -17.41
N TRP A 56 -6.27 -1.89 -16.51
CA TRP A 56 -7.62 -1.51 -16.14
C TRP A 56 -8.33 -0.84 -17.33
N ILE A 57 -9.59 -1.16 -17.56
CA ILE A 57 -10.38 -0.57 -18.65
C ILE A 57 -11.18 0.60 -18.09
N ASP A 58 -11.04 1.78 -18.69
CA ASP A 58 -11.83 2.94 -18.29
C ASP A 58 -13.29 2.85 -18.77
N ASN A 59 -14.13 3.78 -18.31
CA ASN A 59 -15.55 3.83 -18.67
C ASN A 59 -15.79 4.01 -20.19
N GLY A 60 -14.77 4.40 -20.96
CA GLY A 60 -14.80 4.53 -22.41
C GLY A 60 -14.28 3.29 -23.14
N GLY A 61 -13.95 2.21 -22.44
CA GLY A 61 -13.43 0.97 -23.03
C GLY A 61 -11.93 1.02 -23.35
N ASN A 62 -11.20 2.06 -22.92
CA ASN A 62 -9.78 2.20 -23.22
C ASN A 62 -8.91 1.65 -22.08
N PRO A 63 -7.82 0.91 -22.40
CA PRO A 63 -6.88 0.46 -21.38
C PRO A 63 -6.09 1.63 -20.80
N ILE A 64 -6.11 1.75 -19.47
CA ILE A 64 -5.34 2.75 -18.72
C ILE A 64 -3.86 2.35 -18.76
N ARG A 65 -3.04 3.22 -19.35
CA ARG A 65 -1.59 3.02 -19.43
C ARG A 65 -0.93 3.38 -18.10
N VAL A 66 -0.27 2.41 -17.49
CA VAL A 66 0.50 2.64 -16.27
C VAL A 66 1.85 3.25 -16.63
N GLY A 67 2.16 4.40 -16.04
CA GLY A 67 3.47 5.02 -16.18
C GLY A 67 4.53 4.28 -15.36
N LYS A 68 5.67 3.95 -15.98
CA LYS A 68 6.83 3.30 -15.31
C LYS A 68 7.38 4.12 -14.13
N SER A 69 7.17 5.44 -14.16
CA SER A 69 7.84 6.39 -13.28
C SER A 69 6.87 7.32 -12.57
N PHE A 70 6.16 6.84 -11.55
CA PHE A 70 5.83 7.74 -10.43
C PHE A 70 7.03 7.73 -9.46
N ALA A 71 7.66 8.88 -9.29
CA ALA A 71 8.76 9.02 -8.34
C ALA A 71 8.19 8.84 -6.93
N LEU A 72 8.74 7.88 -6.17
CA LEU A 72 8.49 7.83 -4.73
C LEU A 72 9.10 9.10 -4.15
N VAL A 73 8.24 10.03 -3.77
CA VAL A 73 8.73 11.31 -3.27
C VAL A 73 9.31 11.07 -1.89
N LYS A 74 10.61 11.33 -1.76
CA LYS A 74 11.39 10.95 -0.57
C LYS A 74 11.01 11.73 0.69
N THR A 75 10.44 12.92 0.50
CA THR A 75 10.04 13.81 1.58
C THR A 75 8.76 14.55 1.21
N GLU A 76 8.01 14.95 2.24
CA GLU A 76 6.84 15.79 2.08
C GLU A 76 7.15 17.12 1.39
N ALA A 77 8.29 17.75 1.72
CA ALA A 77 8.68 19.02 1.11
C ALA A 77 8.83 18.91 -0.42
N ILE A 78 9.51 17.87 -0.90
CA ILE A 78 9.67 17.63 -2.34
C ILE A 78 8.30 17.35 -2.98
N PHE A 79 7.39 16.69 -2.26
CA PHE A 79 6.06 16.38 -2.76
C PHE A 79 5.24 17.66 -2.98
N HIS A 80 5.21 18.55 -1.99
CA HIS A 80 4.49 19.81 -2.10
C HIS A 80 5.08 20.72 -3.19
N ILE A 81 6.41 20.76 -3.32
CA ILE A 81 7.07 21.48 -4.41
C ILE A 81 6.63 20.91 -5.77
N TYR A 82 6.70 19.60 -5.94
CA TYR A 82 6.31 18.92 -7.18
C TYR A 82 4.84 19.19 -7.53
N ILE A 83 3.91 19.00 -6.58
CA ILE A 83 2.49 19.25 -6.79
C ILE A 83 2.23 20.72 -7.15
N THR A 84 2.90 21.64 -6.45
CA THR A 84 2.74 23.07 -6.70
C THR A 84 3.20 23.44 -8.11
N MET A 85 4.37 22.98 -8.53
CA MET A 85 4.92 23.34 -9.85
C MET A 85 4.15 22.70 -11.00
N ILE A 86 3.78 21.42 -10.88
CA ILE A 86 3.19 20.66 -12.00
C ILE A 86 1.68 20.85 -12.11
N PHE A 87 0.97 21.04 -10.99
CA PHE A 87 -0.49 21.05 -10.99
C PHE A 87 -1.07 22.39 -10.50
N THR A 88 -0.68 22.86 -9.32
CA THR A 88 -1.33 24.04 -8.71
C THR A 88 -1.02 25.33 -9.45
N LEU A 89 0.24 25.57 -9.84
CA LEU A 89 0.65 26.81 -10.50
C LEU A 89 0.06 26.95 -11.91
N PRO A 90 0.11 25.93 -12.80
CA PRO A 90 -0.58 25.99 -14.08
C PRO A 90 -2.09 26.21 -13.94
N LEU A 91 -2.72 25.62 -12.92
CA LEU A 91 -4.15 25.81 -12.67
C LEU A 91 -4.49 27.25 -12.23
N LYS A 92 -3.64 27.87 -11.40
CA LYS A 92 -3.79 29.29 -11.03
C LYS A 92 -3.62 30.22 -12.24
N VAL A 93 -2.67 29.92 -13.13
CA VAL A 93 -2.51 30.68 -14.39
C VAL A 93 -3.77 30.55 -15.25
N LEU A 94 -4.31 29.33 -15.39
CA LEU A 94 -5.55 29.09 -16.13
C LEU A 94 -6.75 29.83 -15.52
N GLN A 95 -6.84 29.90 -14.19
CA GLN A 95 -7.84 30.69 -13.48
C GLN A 95 -7.75 32.18 -13.81
N MET A 96 -6.54 32.75 -13.79
CA MET A 96 -6.34 34.16 -14.14
C MET A 96 -6.70 34.43 -15.61
N MET A 97 -6.28 33.56 -16.53
CA MET A 97 -6.63 33.69 -17.95
C MET A 97 -8.14 33.66 -18.18
N ASN A 98 -8.88 32.80 -17.47
CA ASN A 98 -10.33 32.71 -17.59
C ASN A 98 -11.04 33.99 -17.09
N VAL A 99 -10.44 34.74 -16.15
CA VAL A 99 -10.96 36.04 -15.70
C VAL A 99 -10.68 37.14 -16.73
N VAL A 100 -9.50 37.11 -17.35
CA VAL A 100 -9.03 38.16 -18.30
C VAL A 100 -9.61 37.97 -19.70
N LEU A 101 -9.83 36.74 -20.15
CA LEU A 101 -10.31 36.39 -21.49
C LEU A 101 -11.63 35.61 -21.41
N PRO A 102 -12.77 36.29 -21.18
CA PRO A 102 -14.06 35.65 -20.93
C PRO A 102 -14.71 35.02 -22.17
N PHE A 103 -13.98 34.88 -23.28
CA PHE A 103 -14.50 34.40 -24.56
C PHE A 103 -14.87 32.91 -24.57
N HIS A 104 -14.43 32.13 -23.57
CA HIS A 104 -14.83 30.74 -23.38
C HIS A 104 -14.86 30.39 -21.88
N PRO A 105 -16.03 30.08 -21.27
CA PRO A 105 -16.08 29.75 -19.86
C PRO A 105 -15.40 28.41 -19.60
N LEU A 106 -14.20 28.43 -18.99
CA LEU A 106 -13.47 27.26 -18.54
C LEU A 106 -13.77 26.91 -17.07
N HIS A 107 -14.77 27.57 -16.48
CA HIS A 107 -15.08 27.48 -15.05
C HIS A 107 -15.29 26.04 -14.58
N ASP A 108 -16.08 25.25 -15.30
CA ASP A 108 -16.35 23.86 -14.96
C ASP A 108 -15.10 22.98 -15.05
N LYS A 109 -14.28 23.20 -16.08
CA LYS A 109 -13.00 22.49 -16.25
C LYS A 109 -12.02 22.82 -15.13
N ILE A 110 -11.90 24.09 -14.76
CA ILE A 110 -11.07 24.56 -13.64
C ILE A 110 -11.56 23.97 -12.32
N ASN A 111 -12.87 23.97 -12.07
CA ASN A 111 -13.46 23.41 -10.86
C ASN A 111 -13.25 21.89 -10.79
N TYR A 112 -13.42 21.19 -11.90
CA TYR A 112 -13.13 19.76 -12.01
C TYR A 112 -11.66 19.45 -11.69
N LEU A 113 -10.71 20.20 -12.27
CA LEU A 113 -9.29 20.03 -12.01
C LEU A 113 -8.93 20.32 -10.55
N ASN A 114 -9.49 21.39 -9.96
CA ASN A 114 -9.31 21.71 -8.54
C ASN A 114 -9.79 20.58 -7.64
N LYS A 115 -11.01 20.06 -7.88
CA LYS A 115 -11.54 18.92 -7.13
C LYS A 115 -10.62 17.71 -7.25
N LYS A 116 -10.15 17.39 -8.46
CA LYS A 116 -9.27 16.24 -8.71
C LYS A 116 -7.91 16.38 -7.97
N ILE A 117 -7.29 17.56 -8.02
CA ILE A 117 -6.04 17.83 -7.29
C ILE A 117 -6.25 17.70 -5.77
N ASN A 118 -7.33 18.28 -5.25
CA ASN A 118 -7.65 18.20 -3.82
C ASN A 118 -7.90 16.76 -3.35
N THR A 119 -8.56 15.94 -4.16
CA THR A 119 -8.73 14.51 -3.87
C THR A 119 -7.38 13.80 -3.78
N VAL A 120 -6.47 14.05 -4.72
CA VAL A 120 -5.12 13.47 -4.70
C VAL A 120 -4.34 13.95 -3.47
N LEU A 121 -4.40 15.24 -3.12
CA LEU A 121 -3.73 15.78 -1.94
C LEU A 121 -4.21 15.12 -0.65
N ARG A 122 -5.53 14.97 -0.48
CA ARG A 122 -6.12 14.26 0.68
C ARG A 122 -5.67 12.81 0.76
N PHE A 123 -5.62 12.13 -0.39
CA PHE A 123 -5.15 10.75 -0.45
C PHE A 123 -3.69 10.65 0.00
N VAL A 124 -2.82 11.54 -0.49
CA VAL A 124 -1.41 11.54 -0.06
C VAL A 124 -1.29 11.87 1.42
N GLU A 125 -2.05 12.83 1.93
CA GLU A 125 -2.02 13.19 3.36
C GLU A 125 -2.41 12.00 4.25
N LEU A 126 -3.45 11.25 3.87
CA LEU A 126 -3.90 10.05 4.57
C LEU A 126 -2.84 8.93 4.56
N TYR A 127 -2.18 8.71 3.42
CA TYR A 127 -1.23 7.61 3.25
C TYR A 127 0.24 7.97 3.51
N LYS A 128 0.52 9.25 3.77
CA LYS A 128 1.83 9.80 4.13
C LYS A 128 2.53 9.02 5.24
N PRO A 129 1.92 8.74 6.42
CA PRO A 129 2.62 8.05 7.50
C PRO A 129 3.08 6.65 7.10
N TYR A 130 2.36 5.97 6.20
CA TYR A 130 2.72 4.64 5.72
C TYR A 130 3.80 4.69 4.61
N SER A 131 3.70 5.67 3.71
CA SER A 131 4.60 5.78 2.55
C SER A 131 5.97 6.35 2.91
N LEU A 132 6.04 7.19 3.95
CA LEU A 132 7.28 7.83 4.43
C LEU A 132 7.86 7.14 5.67
N PHE A 133 7.26 6.04 6.13
CA PHE A 133 7.80 5.27 7.24
C PHE A 133 9.17 4.68 6.86
N LYS A 134 10.21 5.04 7.61
CA LYS A 134 11.57 4.54 7.39
C LYS A 134 11.95 3.42 8.35
N GLY A 135 11.11 3.14 9.34
CA GLY A 135 11.35 2.09 10.32
C GLY A 135 11.18 0.71 9.69
N ILE A 136 11.74 -0.27 10.39
CA ILE A 136 11.51 -1.69 10.13
C ILE A 136 11.02 -2.31 11.43
N PHE A 137 9.97 -3.14 11.35
CA PHE A 137 9.41 -3.77 12.53
C PHE A 137 10.30 -4.93 12.96
N ASP A 138 10.57 -5.01 14.26
CA ASP A 138 11.28 -6.11 14.87
C ASP A 138 10.30 -7.22 15.28
N ASP A 139 10.42 -8.37 14.64
CA ASP A 139 9.56 -9.54 14.83
C ASP A 139 10.21 -10.64 15.68
N ARG A 140 11.32 -10.37 16.38
CA ARG A 140 12.01 -11.35 17.22
C ARG A 140 11.12 -12.02 18.26
N ASN A 141 10.22 -11.27 18.90
CA ASN A 141 9.28 -11.85 19.87
C ASN A 141 8.39 -12.91 19.22
N PHE A 142 7.88 -12.62 18.02
CA PHE A 142 7.02 -13.55 17.30
C PHE A 142 7.81 -14.76 16.81
N GLU A 143 9.04 -14.57 16.34
CA GLU A 143 9.90 -15.69 15.95
C GLU A 143 10.22 -16.61 17.14
N ASN A 144 10.48 -16.05 18.32
CA ASN A 144 10.69 -16.84 19.53
C ASN A 144 9.44 -17.64 19.92
N LEU A 145 8.26 -17.02 19.82
CA LEU A 145 6.98 -17.69 20.06
C LEU A 145 6.77 -18.86 19.08
N ARG A 146 6.99 -18.62 17.78
CA ARG A 146 6.89 -19.64 16.72
C ARG A 146 7.85 -20.81 16.98
N MET A 147 9.09 -20.52 17.36
CA MET A 147 10.09 -21.55 17.66
C MET A 147 9.73 -22.39 18.89
N ALA A 148 9.08 -21.79 19.89
CA ALA A 148 8.57 -22.52 21.04
C ALA A 148 7.41 -23.46 20.65
N MET A 149 6.49 -23.01 19.79
CA MET A 149 5.39 -23.85 19.28
C MET A 149 5.85 -25.02 18.42
N ASN A 150 6.93 -24.86 17.65
CA ASN A 150 7.47 -25.94 16.81
C ASN A 150 7.98 -27.16 17.60
N GLN A 151 8.03 -27.08 18.93
CA GLN A 151 8.27 -28.24 19.80
C GLN A 151 7.09 -29.23 19.79
N ASN A 152 5.88 -28.78 19.42
CA ASN A 152 4.70 -29.61 19.23
C ASN A 152 4.38 -29.73 17.73
N GLU A 153 4.68 -30.89 17.15
CA GLU A 153 4.58 -31.11 15.70
C GLU A 153 3.15 -31.03 15.15
N GLU A 154 2.14 -31.42 15.95
CA GLU A 154 0.74 -31.36 15.53
C GLU A 154 0.24 -29.91 15.47
N GLU A 155 0.52 -29.11 16.49
CA GLU A 155 0.15 -27.69 16.54
C GLU A 155 0.91 -26.86 15.50
N ALA A 156 2.19 -27.16 15.29
CA ALA A 156 3.02 -26.50 14.28
C ALA A 156 2.50 -26.73 12.86
N LYS A 157 1.96 -27.92 12.57
CA LYS A 157 1.33 -28.24 11.29
C LYS A 157 -0.05 -27.60 11.16
N ALA A 158 -0.85 -27.58 12.23
CA ALA A 158 -2.20 -27.03 12.22
C ALA A 158 -2.24 -25.51 12.07
N PHE A 159 -1.31 -24.79 12.70
CA PHE A 159 -1.28 -23.31 12.75
C PHE A 159 0.01 -22.74 12.15
N TYR A 160 0.41 -23.28 10.99
CA TYR A 160 1.62 -22.84 10.31
C TYR A 160 1.59 -21.33 10.02
N CYS A 161 2.59 -20.61 10.53
CA CYS A 161 2.78 -19.19 10.30
C CYS A 161 4.28 -18.83 10.33
N ASP A 162 4.97 -19.05 9.21
CA ASP A 162 6.35 -18.59 9.01
C ASP A 162 6.39 -17.40 8.06
N LEU A 163 6.79 -16.23 8.57
CA LEU A 163 6.88 -15.00 7.77
C LEU A 163 7.99 -15.08 6.72
N LYS A 164 9.01 -15.92 6.91
CA LYS A 164 10.13 -16.09 5.98
C LYS A 164 9.73 -16.78 4.68
N CYS A 165 8.66 -17.58 4.71
CA CYS A 165 8.22 -18.33 3.53
C CYS A 165 7.37 -17.50 2.56
N ILE A 166 7.02 -16.26 2.93
CA ILE A 166 6.28 -15.36 2.03
C ILE A 166 7.22 -14.90 0.91
N ASP A 167 6.97 -15.41 -0.29
CA ASP A 167 7.44 -14.76 -1.51
C ASP A 167 6.52 -13.58 -1.84
N TRP A 168 7.03 -12.38 -1.65
CA TRP A 168 6.24 -11.16 -1.88
C TRP A 168 5.83 -10.97 -3.34
N GLU A 169 6.67 -11.36 -4.31
CA GLU A 169 6.32 -11.21 -5.72
C GLU A 169 5.15 -12.12 -6.06
N ASP A 170 5.23 -13.39 -5.69
CA ASP A 170 4.17 -14.37 -5.93
C ASP A 170 2.89 -13.99 -5.18
N TYR A 171 2.99 -13.60 -3.90
CA TYR A 171 1.85 -13.18 -3.12
C TYR A 171 1.12 -11.99 -3.77
N PHE A 172 1.84 -10.93 -4.17
CA PHE A 172 1.18 -9.76 -4.76
C PHE A 172 0.68 -10.03 -6.17
N THR A 173 1.50 -10.62 -7.04
CA THR A 173 1.19 -10.73 -8.46
C THR A 173 0.20 -11.85 -8.79
N LYS A 174 0.19 -12.94 -8.01
CA LYS A 174 -0.66 -14.12 -8.27
C LYS A 174 -1.87 -14.21 -7.35
N ILE A 175 -1.82 -13.62 -6.15
CA ILE A 175 -2.88 -13.75 -5.14
C ILE A 175 -3.57 -12.41 -4.87
N HIS A 176 -2.83 -11.44 -4.32
CA HIS A 176 -3.42 -10.21 -3.78
C HIS A 176 -4.01 -9.29 -4.87
N LEU A 177 -3.24 -8.96 -5.92
CA LEU A 177 -3.69 -8.04 -6.97
C LEU A 177 -4.81 -8.63 -7.84
N PRO A 178 -4.74 -9.91 -8.28
CA PRO A 178 -5.89 -10.55 -8.92
C PRO A 178 -7.13 -10.57 -8.03
N GLY A 179 -6.96 -10.91 -6.75
CA GLY A 179 -8.04 -10.92 -5.77
C GLY A 179 -8.72 -9.55 -5.63
N LEU A 180 -7.92 -8.48 -5.53
CA LEU A 180 -8.41 -7.10 -5.47
C LEU A 180 -9.22 -6.73 -6.71
N VAL A 181 -8.69 -7.01 -7.91
CA VAL A 181 -9.35 -6.67 -9.17
C VAL A 181 -10.67 -7.45 -9.34
N ASN A 182 -10.68 -8.73 -8.99
CA ASN A 182 -11.83 -9.61 -9.26
C ASN A 182 -12.94 -9.56 -8.20
N HIS A 183 -12.66 -9.05 -6.98
CA HIS A 183 -13.63 -9.14 -5.88
C HIS A 183 -13.89 -7.81 -5.17
N VAL A 184 -13.04 -6.79 -5.33
CA VAL A 184 -13.16 -5.51 -4.60
C VAL A 184 -13.46 -4.35 -5.53
N LEU A 185 -12.80 -4.32 -6.68
CA LEU A 185 -12.91 -3.21 -7.64
C LEU A 185 -13.98 -3.42 -8.72
N VAL A 186 -14.69 -4.56 -8.69
CA VAL A 186 -15.79 -4.91 -9.61
C VAL A 186 -16.99 -3.99 -9.42
#